data_AF-A0A410W9J9-F1
#
_entry.id   AF-A0A410W9J9-F1
#
_cell.length_a   1.000
_cell.length_b   1.000
_cell.length_c   1.000
_cell.angle_alpha   90.00
_cell.angle_beta   90.00
_cell.angle_gamma   90.00
#
_symmetry.space_group_name_H-M   'P 1'
#
loop_
_entity.id
_entity.type
_entity.pdbx_description
1 polymer ?
#
loop_
_entity_poly.entity_id
_entity_poly.type
_entity_poly.pdbx_seq_one_letter_code
_entity_poly.pdbx_strand_id
1 'polypeptide(L)'
;MANNKKHAAGAFDIRNFIGLLIGIYGIVLVICSFVLDPGTNPDTGALKNSADNLYAGVAMLLVGAAFMLWAKMKPIVVDESKIDESALPGGQ
;
A
#
# COMPACT_ATOMS: atom_id res chain seq x y z
N MET A 1 15.24 -25.92 -25.71
CA MET A 1 15.41 -24.56 -25.15
C MET A 1 14.61 -24.52 -23.86
N ALA A 2 15.26 -24.36 -22.71
CA ALA A 2 14.57 -24.32 -21.42
C ALA A 2 13.70 -23.06 -21.34
N ASN A 3 12.39 -23.25 -21.21
CA ASN A 3 11.45 -22.15 -21.07
C ASN A 3 11.55 -21.61 -19.64
N ASN A 4 12.37 -20.58 -19.46
CA ASN A 4 12.62 -19.93 -18.18
C ASN A 4 11.35 -19.15 -17.77
N LYS A 5 10.45 -19.82 -17.04
CA LYS A 5 9.22 -19.20 -16.53
C LYS A 5 9.61 -18.21 -15.43
N LYS A 6 9.74 -16.93 -15.79
CA LYS A 6 9.88 -15.86 -14.79
C LYS A 6 8.54 -15.66 -14.10
N HIS A 7 8.31 -16.26 -12.94
CA HIS A 7 7.19 -15.85 -12.09
C HIS A 7 7.52 -14.53 -11.39
N ALA A 8 6.78 -13.48 -11.72
CA ALA A 8 6.79 -12.28 -10.90
C ALA A 8 6.14 -12.65 -9.55
N ALA A 9 6.87 -12.52 -8.44
CA ALA A 9 6.29 -12.55 -7.10
C ALA A 9 5.45 -11.27 -6.80
N GLY A 10 5.10 -10.50 -7.84
CA GLY A 10 4.63 -9.12 -7.75
C GLY A 10 3.30 -8.92 -7.06
N ALA A 11 2.49 -9.97 -6.88
CA ALA A 11 1.27 -9.88 -6.10
C ALA A 11 1.54 -9.70 -4.59
N PHE A 12 2.70 -10.15 -4.09
CA PHE A 12 3.10 -10.07 -2.69
C PHE A 12 4.18 -9.00 -2.42
N ASP A 13 4.29 -7.98 -3.28
CA ASP A 13 5.17 -6.84 -3.01
C ASP A 13 4.62 -6.01 -1.85
N ILE A 14 5.44 -5.81 -0.80
CA ILE A 14 5.06 -5.02 0.38
C ILE A 14 4.65 -3.59 0.01
N ARG A 15 5.17 -3.02 -1.09
CA ARG A 15 4.80 -1.66 -1.54
C ARG A 15 3.36 -1.59 -2.02
N ASN A 16 2.83 -2.66 -2.61
CA ASN A 16 1.42 -2.73 -2.97
C ASN A 16 0.53 -2.79 -1.73
N PHE A 17 0.89 -3.57 -0.72
CA PHE A 17 0.15 -3.64 0.55
C PHE A 17 0.17 -2.29 1.27
N ILE A 18 1.34 -1.67 1.42
CA ILE A 18 1.47 -0.35 2.06
C ILE A 18 0.67 0.69 1.26
N GLY A 19 0.86 0.75 -0.06
CA GLY A 19 0.16 1.70 -0.93
C GLY A 19 -1.36 1.53 -0.88
N LEU A 20 -1.85 0.29 -0.87
CA LEU A 20 -3.28 -0.03 -0.78
C LEU A 20 -3.87 0.39 0.57
N LEU A 21 -3.23 0.02 1.68
CA LEU A 21 -3.71 0.36 3.02
C LEU A 21 -3.76 1.88 3.23
N ILE A 22 -2.69 2.59 2.83
CA ILE A 22 -2.65 4.05 2.88
C ILE A 22 -3.74 4.64 1.97
N GLY A 23 -3.88 4.13 0.75
CA GLY A 23 -4.87 4.61 -0.21
C GLY A 23 -6.31 4.43 0.28
N ILE A 24 -6.66 3.26 0.79
CA ILE A 24 -8.00 2.98 1.35
C ILE A 24 -8.30 3.96 2.50
N TYR A 25 -7.37 4.12 3.44
CA TYR A 25 -7.59 5.06 4.55
C TYR A 25 -7.68 6.51 4.07
N GLY A 26 -6.87 6.89 3.07
CA GLY A 26 -6.98 8.20 2.42
C GLY A 26 -8.38 8.45 1.81
N ILE A 27 -8.95 7.46 1.12
CA ILE A 27 -10.33 7.52 0.60
C ILE A 27 -11.33 7.71 1.74
N VAL A 28 -11.19 6.93 2.82
CA VAL A 28 -12.08 7.05 4.00
C VAL A 28 -12.03 8.47 4.56
N LEU A 29 -10.83 9.05 4.77
CA LEU A 29 -10.70 10.41 5.30
C LEU A 29 -11.31 11.47 4.38
N VAL A 30 -11.12 11.34 3.06
CA VAL A 30 -11.75 12.24 2.09
C VAL A 30 -13.28 12.16 2.21
N ILE A 31 -13.86 10.96 2.29
CA ILE A 31 -15.31 10.79 2.49
C ILE A 31 -15.76 11.41 3.81
N CYS A 32 -15.04 11.13 4.91
CA CYS A 32 -15.34 11.70 6.23
C CYS A 32 -15.34 13.23 6.22
N SER A 33 -14.47 13.87 5.44
CA SER A 33 -14.43 15.34 5.33
C SER A 33 -15.71 15.96 4.78
N PHE A 34 -16.50 15.22 3.99
CA PHE A 34 -17.72 15.74 3.36
C PHE A 34 -19.00 15.20 3.99
N VAL A 35 -18.94 14.01 4.61
CA VAL A 35 -20.12 13.28 5.06
C VAL A 35 -20.26 13.28 6.58
N LEU A 36 -19.17 13.39 7.34
CA LEU A 36 -19.18 13.25 8.80
C LEU A 36 -18.86 14.56 9.50
N ASP A 37 -19.48 14.76 10.66
CA ASP A 37 -19.10 15.82 11.59
C ASP A 37 -17.71 15.53 12.18
N PRO A 38 -16.72 16.43 12.05
CA PRO A 38 -15.38 16.25 12.62
C PRO A 38 -15.36 16.24 14.15
N GLY A 39 -16.45 16.65 14.81
CA GLY A 39 -16.59 16.61 16.25
C GLY A 39 -15.76 17.67 16.98
N THR A 40 -15.44 17.40 18.24
CA THR A 40 -14.70 18.32 19.12
C THR A 40 -13.37 17.74 19.56
N ASN A 41 -12.42 18.62 19.85
CA ASN A 41 -11.14 18.25 20.44
C ASN A 41 -11.35 17.86 21.91
N PRO A 42 -10.95 16.65 22.35
CA PRO A 42 -11.19 16.17 23.71
C PRO A 42 -10.40 16.95 24.79
N ASP A 43 -9.29 17.57 24.42
CA ASP A 43 -8.43 18.29 25.37
C ASP A 43 -8.90 19.73 25.59
N THR A 44 -9.48 20.36 24.56
CA THR A 44 -9.83 21.79 24.56
C THR A 44 -11.33 22.07 24.45
N GLY A 45 -12.14 21.09 24.03
CA GLY A 45 -13.56 21.26 23.73
C GLY A 45 -13.85 22.04 22.45
N ALA A 46 -12.84 22.51 21.72
CA ALA A 46 -13.02 23.28 20.50
C ALA A 46 -13.54 22.41 19.35
N LEU A 47 -14.34 22.99 18.45
CA LEU A 47 -14.78 22.32 17.23
C LEU A 47 -13.59 22.01 16.33
N LYS A 48 -13.52 20.77 15.82
CA LYS A 48 -12.54 20.39 14.80
C LYS A 48 -12.96 20.89 13.44
N ASN A 49 -11.99 21.11 12.56
CA ASN A 49 -12.26 21.46 11.17
C ASN A 49 -12.32 20.18 10.32
N SER A 50 -13.35 20.04 9.47
CA SER A 50 -13.45 18.90 8.56
C SER A 50 -12.31 18.87 7.53
N ALA A 51 -11.75 20.04 7.20
CA ALA A 51 -10.59 20.16 6.32
C ALA A 51 -9.36 19.39 6.83
N ASP A 52 -9.25 19.12 8.14
CA ASP A 52 -8.17 18.29 8.69
C ASP A 52 -8.14 16.90 8.01
N ASN A 53 -9.32 16.27 7.88
CA ASN A 53 -9.47 14.97 7.24
C ASN A 53 -9.18 15.06 5.74
N LEU A 54 -9.57 16.16 5.09
CA LEU A 54 -9.30 16.37 3.66
C LEU A 54 -7.80 16.45 3.38
N TYR A 55 -7.08 17.29 4.13
CA TYR A 55 -5.63 17.46 3.94
C TYR A 55 -4.87 16.16 4.20
N ALA A 56 -5.18 15.48 5.31
CA ALA A 56 -4.58 14.18 5.62
C ALA A 56 -4.93 13.13 4.56
N GLY A 57 -6.19 13.04 4.16
CA GLY A 57 -6.67 12.11 3.14
C GLY A 57 -5.99 12.31 1.79
N VAL A 58 -5.92 13.55 1.30
CA VAL A 58 -5.23 13.87 0.04
C VAL A 58 -3.75 13.54 0.10
N ALA A 59 -3.06 13.88 1.20
CA ALA A 59 -1.65 13.52 1.37
C ALA A 59 -1.45 12.00 1.33
N MET A 60 -2.31 11.24 2.00
CA MET A 60 -2.27 9.77 1.98
C MET A 60 -2.52 9.22 0.59
N LEU A 61 -3.48 9.76 -0.17
CA LEU A 61 -3.73 9.33 -1.56
C LEU A 61 -2.51 9.55 -2.45
N LEU A 62 -1.84 10.70 -2.32
CA LEU A 62 -0.61 10.99 -3.08
C LEU A 62 0.51 10.00 -2.73
N VAL A 63 0.71 9.71 -1.44
CA VAL A 63 1.71 8.74 -0.98
C VAL A 63 1.37 7.32 -1.44
N GLY A 64 0.12 6.89 -1.29
CA GLY A 64 -0.36 5.58 -1.75
C GLY A 64 -0.17 5.40 -3.26
N ALA A 65 -0.52 6.42 -4.05
CA ALA A 65 -0.30 6.43 -5.50
C ALA A 65 1.20 6.36 -5.86
N ALA A 66 2.06 7.08 -5.13
CA ALA A 66 3.50 7.02 -5.32
C ALA A 66 4.07 5.61 -5.06
N PHE A 67 3.60 4.92 -4.02
CA PHE A 67 4.00 3.53 -3.72
C PHE A 67 3.59 2.56 -4.84
N MET A 68 2.34 2.66 -5.32
CA MET A 68 1.85 1.83 -6.41
C MET A 68 2.61 2.11 -7.72
N LEU A 69 2.88 3.39 -8.02
CA LEU A 69 3.66 3.77 -9.20
C LEU A 69 5.09 3.23 -9.12
N TRP A 70 5.72 3.31 -7.94
CA TRP A 70 7.06 2.77 -7.73
C TRP A 70 7.10 1.25 -7.86
N ALA A 71 6.12 0.53 -7.31
CA ALA A 71 5.99 -0.92 -7.48
C ALA A 71 5.86 -1.29 -8.97
N LYS A 72 5.06 -0.53 -9.72
CA LYS A 72 4.89 -0.70 -11.17
C LYS A 72 6.17 -0.40 -11.96
N MET A 73 6.91 0.65 -11.61
CA MET A 73 8.15 1.04 -12.30
C MET A 73 9.34 0.13 -11.99
N LYS A 74 9.39 -0.45 -10.79
CA LYS A 74 10.48 -1.34 -10.35
C LYS A 74 9.91 -2.64 -9.78
N PRO A 75 9.40 -3.56 -10.60
CA PRO A 75 8.82 -4.81 -10.12
C PRO A 75 9.89 -5.72 -9.50
N ILE A 76 9.53 -6.39 -8.39
CA ILE A 76 10.38 -7.44 -7.80
C ILE A 76 10.17 -8.73 -8.59
N VAL A 77 11.26 -9.30 -9.09
CA VAL A 77 11.28 -10.55 -9.85
C VAL A 77 12.04 -11.60 -9.04
N VAL A 78 11.44 -12.78 -8.85
CA VAL A 78 12.10 -13.92 -8.22
C VAL A 78 12.76 -14.75 -9.32
N ASP A 79 14.03 -15.10 -9.12
CA ASP A 79 14.78 -15.95 -10.04
C ASP A 79 14.74 -17.39 -9.53
N GLU A 80 13.92 -18.22 -10.18
CA GLU A 80 13.75 -19.63 -9.81
C GLU A 80 15.04 -20.45 -10.01
N SER A 81 15.97 -20.01 -10.88
CA SER A 81 17.23 -20.72 -11.12
C SER A 81 18.22 -20.65 -9.96
N LYS A 82 17.94 -19.79 -8.97
CA LYS A 82 18.74 -19.65 -7.74
C LYS A 82 18.13 -20.36 -6.53
N ILE A 83 17.07 -21.11 -6.74
CA ILE A 83 16.49 -21.95 -5.70
C ILE A 83 17.42 -23.16 -5.53
N ASP A 84 18.01 -23.30 -4.34
CA ASP A 84 18.79 -24.48 -3.98
C ASP A 84 17.83 -25.65 -3.71
N GLU A 85 17.60 -26.46 -4.74
CA GLU A 85 16.70 -27.62 -4.67
C GLU A 85 17.13 -28.63 -3.60
N SER A 86 18.42 -28.69 -3.26
CA SER A 86 18.95 -29.62 -2.23
C SER A 86 18.58 -29.21 -0.80
N ALA A 87 18.17 -27.95 -0.60
CA ALA A 87 17.69 -27.43 0.68
C ALA A 87 16.17 -27.55 0.87
N LEU A 88 15.43 -28.08 -0.11
CA LEU A 88 13.99 -28.25 -0.03
C LEU A 88 13.62 -29.50 0.80
N PRO A 89 12.57 -29.44 1.64
CA PRO A 89 12.12 -30.61 2.40
C PRO A 89 11.64 -31.72 1.45
N GLY A 90 12.39 -32.82 1.39
CA GLY A 90 12.11 -33.97 0.53
C GLY A 90 12.98 -34.12 -0.72
N GLY A 91 14.01 -33.28 -0.91
CA GLY A 91 15.00 -33.46 -1.98
C GLY A 91 16.05 -34.53 -1.66
N GLN A 92 16.43 -35.36 -2.65
CA GLN A 92 17.73 -36.05 -2.66
C GLN A 92 18.79 -35.08 -3.17
#